data_AF-A0A7I7Q8T1-F1
#
_entry.id   AF-A0A7I7Q8T1-F1
#
_cell.length_a   1.000
_cell.length_b   1.000
_cell.length_c   1.000
_cell.angle_alpha   90.00
_cell.angle_beta   90.00
_cell.angle_gamma   90.00
#
_symmetry.space_group_name_H-M   'P 1'
#
loop_
_entity.id
_entity.type
_entity.pdbx_description
1 polymer ?
#
loop_
_entity_poly.entity_id
_entity_poly.type
_entity_poly.pdbx_seq_one_letter_code
_entity_poly.pdbx_strand_id
1 'polypeptide(L)'
;MTSRALTHRLGASALAFVAYGAVMLVLERRMRRTGGPGIIPFELAGNASRAEAIMARWGSDGRRAARISTWLDFGYMTTYGILTAQLVEWARRRLGHPAAVPAVVGVAVAGDAIEGVSLLKVLNGTRVAENSRRARTAALIKFAVLVLSLGYVVVGSARPSPQ
;
A
#
# COMPACT_ATOMS: atom_id res chain seq x y z
N MET A 1 3.10 -29.19 -0.94
CA MET A 1 3.08 -28.24 0.20
C MET A 1 1.80 -28.49 0.98
N THR A 2 1.90 -28.87 2.27
CA THR A 2 0.72 -29.25 3.09
C THR A 2 -0.15 -28.03 3.43
N SER A 3 -1.47 -28.23 3.51
CA SER A 3 -2.47 -27.18 3.82
C SER A 3 -2.13 -26.40 5.11
N ARG A 4 -1.64 -27.11 6.13
CA ARG A 4 -1.23 -26.55 7.43
C ARG A 4 -0.11 -25.50 7.31
N ALA A 5 0.89 -25.74 6.45
CA ALA A 5 2.01 -24.81 6.27
C ALA A 5 1.57 -23.49 5.59
N LEU A 6 0.57 -23.54 4.71
CA LEU A 6 0.00 -22.35 4.07
C LEU A 6 -0.78 -21.50 5.10
N THR A 7 -1.58 -22.15 5.95
CA THR A 7 -2.36 -21.46 7.00
C THR A 7 -1.46 -20.75 8.01
N HIS A 8 -0.37 -21.39 8.46
CA HIS A 8 0.59 -20.74 9.37
C HIS A 8 1.29 -19.54 8.71
N ARG A 9 1.67 -19.65 7.43
CA ARG A 9 2.29 -18.55 6.68
C ARG A 9 1.34 -17.37 6.47
N LEU A 10 0.07 -17.63 6.15
CA LEU A 10 -0.98 -16.62 6.04
C LEU A 10 -1.25 -15.94 7.39
N GLY A 11 -1.31 -16.70 8.48
CA GLY A 11 -1.48 -16.14 9.82
C GLY A 11 -0.32 -15.22 10.22
N ALA A 12 0.92 -15.62 9.93
CA ALA A 12 2.11 -14.82 10.22
C ALA A 12 2.16 -13.53 9.39
N SER A 13 1.86 -13.60 8.08
CA SER A 13 1.85 -12.41 7.21
C SER A 13 0.70 -11.47 7.56
N ALA A 14 -0.47 -11.99 7.93
CA ALA A 14 -1.59 -11.20 8.42
C ALA A 14 -1.26 -10.48 9.73
N LEU A 15 -0.62 -11.18 10.69
CA LEU A 15 -0.19 -10.57 11.94
C LEU A 15 0.84 -9.45 11.70
N ALA A 16 1.84 -9.70 10.84
CA ALA A 16 2.83 -8.70 10.47
C ALA A 16 2.17 -7.47 9.82
N PHE A 17 1.24 -7.68 8.89
CA PHE A 17 0.48 -6.61 8.25
C PHE A 17 -0.33 -5.78 9.26
N VAL A 18 -1.05 -6.43 10.18
CA VAL A 18 -1.85 -5.75 11.20
C VAL A 18 -0.96 -4.97 12.18
N ALA A 19 0.12 -5.58 12.67
CA ALA A 19 1.05 -4.94 13.60
C ALA A 19 1.70 -3.70 12.97
N TYR A 20 2.17 -3.82 11.72
CA TYR A 20 2.75 -2.70 10.99
C TYR A 20 1.71 -1.61 10.70
N GLY A 21 0.50 -2.01 10.29
CA GLY A 21 -0.63 -1.11 10.08
C GLY A 21 -0.99 -0.32 11.33
N ALA A 22 -0.93 -0.93 12.52
CA ALA A 22 -1.13 -0.23 13.79
C ALA A 22 -0.10 0.87 14.02
N VAL A 23 1.17 0.65 13.68
CA VAL A 23 2.22 1.67 13.73
C VAL A 23 1.93 2.81 12.75
N MET A 24 1.56 2.47 11.50
CA MET A 24 1.21 3.47 10.48
C MET A 24 0.01 4.34 10.91
N LEU A 25 -0.98 3.73 11.57
CA LEU A 25 -2.16 4.44 12.09
C LEU A 25 -1.81 5.49 13.16
N VAL A 26 -0.75 5.28 13.95
CA VAL A 26 -0.30 6.29 14.91
C VAL A 26 0.20 7.55 14.19
N LEU A 27 0.95 7.37 13.10
CA LEU A 27 1.47 8.49 12.29
C LEU A 27 0.35 9.19 11.50
N GLU A 28 -0.58 8.41 10.95
CA GLU A 28 -1.80 8.91 10.31
C GLU A 28 -2.61 9.80 11.25
N ARG A 29 -2.82 9.37 12.50
CA ARG A 29 -3.50 10.17 13.51
C ARG A 29 -2.72 11.43 13.87
N ARG A 30 -1.39 11.37 13.92
CA ARG A 30 -0.55 12.54 14.18
C ARG A 30 -0.67 13.57 13.05
N MET A 31 -0.65 13.15 11.78
CA MET A 31 -0.91 14.03 10.64
C MET A 31 -2.28 14.70 10.78
N ARG A 32 -3.33 13.95 11.08
CA ARG A 32 -4.70 14.49 11.23
C ARG A 32 -4.85 15.46 12.39
N ARG A 33 -4.16 15.25 13.50
CA ARG A 33 -4.19 16.14 14.68
C ARG A 33 -3.67 17.55 14.41
N THR A 34 -2.86 17.74 13.36
CA THR A 34 -2.40 19.06 12.93
C THR A 34 -3.46 19.87 12.17
N GLY A 35 -4.63 19.27 11.89
CA GLY A 35 -5.68 19.88 11.08
C GLY A 35 -5.50 19.63 9.57
N GLY A 36 -4.45 18.93 9.16
CA GLY A 36 -4.28 18.41 7.78
C GLY A 36 -4.94 17.05 7.55
N PRO A 37 -4.99 16.56 6.30
CA PRO A 37 -5.48 15.22 5.98
C PRO A 37 -4.49 14.12 6.42
N GLY A 38 -4.84 12.86 6.18
CA GLY A 38 -3.91 11.74 6.26
C GLY A 38 -2.95 11.64 5.07
N ILE A 39 -2.19 10.54 5.01
CA ILE A 39 -1.21 10.33 3.94
C ILE A 39 -1.88 10.12 2.58
N ILE A 40 -2.97 9.34 2.49
CA ILE A 40 -3.62 9.00 1.19
C ILE A 40 -4.00 10.24 0.36
N PRO A 41 -4.66 11.29 0.92
CA PRO A 41 -4.90 12.53 0.16
C PRO A 41 -3.65 13.23 -0.38
N PHE A 42 -2.49 13.04 0.27
CA PHE A 42 -1.21 13.55 -0.20
C PHE A 42 -0.65 12.72 -1.36
N GLU A 43 -0.75 11.39 -1.29
CA GLU A 43 -0.43 10.47 -2.40
C GLU A 43 -1.23 10.85 -3.66
N LEU A 44 -2.50 11.23 -3.47
CA LEU A 44 -3.43 11.59 -4.53
C LEU A 44 -3.43 13.08 -4.91
N ALA A 45 -2.56 13.90 -4.34
CA ALA A 45 -2.53 15.34 -4.58
C ALA A 45 -2.34 15.66 -6.08
N GLY A 46 -1.39 15.00 -6.75
CA GLY A 46 -1.19 15.02 -8.19
C GLY A 46 -0.68 16.32 -8.82
N ASN A 47 -0.58 17.41 -8.04
CA ASN A 47 0.01 18.69 -8.45
C ASN A 47 0.64 19.42 -7.25
N ALA A 48 1.40 20.48 -7.54
CA ALA A 48 2.11 21.26 -6.51
C ALA A 48 1.16 21.99 -5.56
N SER A 49 0.17 22.72 -6.10
CA SER A 49 -0.78 23.51 -5.30
C SER A 49 -1.47 22.67 -4.21
N ARG A 50 -1.99 21.49 -4.57
CA ARG A 50 -2.62 20.57 -3.60
C ARG A 50 -1.62 20.01 -2.59
N ALA A 51 -0.45 19.58 -3.06
CA ALA A 51 0.58 19.00 -2.18
C ALA A 51 1.08 20.03 -1.17
N GLU A 52 1.34 21.26 -1.61
CA GLU A 52 1.78 22.38 -0.77
C GLU A 52 0.70 22.82 0.20
N ALA A 53 -0.57 22.87 -0.21
CA ALA A 53 -1.68 23.17 0.68
C ALA A 53 -1.82 22.13 1.81
N ILE A 54 -1.65 20.84 1.48
CA ILE A 54 -1.64 19.77 2.49
C ILE A 54 -0.45 19.93 3.42
N MET A 55 0.76 20.13 2.87
CA MET A 55 1.96 20.33 3.66
C MET A 55 1.86 21.57 4.55
N ALA A 56 1.21 22.66 4.10
CA ALA A 56 0.97 23.85 4.90
C ALA A 56 0.08 23.55 6.11
N ARG A 57 -1.04 22.84 5.89
CA ARG A 57 -1.94 22.40 6.98
C ARG A 57 -1.25 21.48 7.98
N TRP A 58 -0.32 20.67 7.52
CA TRP A 58 0.46 19.79 8.41
C TRP A 58 1.44 20.51 9.32
N GLY A 59 1.88 21.72 8.96
CA GLY A 59 2.97 22.39 9.66
C GLY A 59 4.23 21.53 9.76
N SER A 60 5.08 21.81 10.75
CA SER A 60 6.31 21.04 10.98
C SER A 60 6.04 19.62 11.49
N ASP A 61 5.09 19.47 12.42
CA ASP A 61 4.82 18.19 13.09
C ASP A 61 4.21 17.16 12.13
N GLY A 62 3.19 17.56 11.36
CA GLY A 62 2.52 16.69 10.41
C GLY A 62 3.46 16.30 9.26
N ARG A 63 4.30 17.22 8.77
CA ARG A 63 5.32 16.89 7.76
C ARG A 63 6.36 15.90 8.27
N ARG A 64 6.77 16.01 9.54
CA ARG A 64 7.67 15.04 10.17
C ARG A 64 7.00 13.67 10.30
N ALA A 65 5.73 13.63 10.72
CA ALA A 65 4.96 12.40 10.78
C ALA A 65 4.81 11.75 9.40
N ALA A 66 4.48 12.53 8.36
CA ALA A 66 4.39 12.09 6.98
C ALA A 66 5.72 11.51 6.50
N ARG A 67 6.85 12.19 6.74
CA ARG A 67 8.18 11.68 6.35
C ARG A 67 8.52 10.35 7.02
N ILE A 68 8.24 10.21 8.31
CA ILE A 68 8.46 8.94 9.03
C ILE A 68 7.54 7.86 8.44
N SER A 69 6.26 8.19 8.19
CA SER A 69 5.29 7.29 7.61
C SER A 69 5.76 6.79 6.25
N THR A 70 6.18 7.67 5.35
CA THR A 70 6.68 7.29 4.01
C THR A 70 7.94 6.43 4.07
N TRP A 71 8.83 6.64 5.05
CA TRP A 71 9.99 5.76 5.23
C TRP A 71 9.62 4.38 5.75
N LEU A 72 8.69 4.31 6.70
CA LEU A 72 8.16 3.05 7.20
C LEU A 72 7.35 2.31 6.12
N ASP A 73 6.75 3.03 5.18
CA ASP A 73 5.95 2.43 4.13
C ASP A 73 6.74 1.45 3.23
N PHE A 74 8.04 1.68 3.04
CA PHE A 74 8.92 0.71 2.37
C PHE A 74 8.99 -0.65 3.08
N GLY A 75 8.86 -0.67 4.39
CA GLY A 75 8.70 -1.90 5.16
C GLY A 75 7.27 -2.42 5.09
N TYR A 76 6.28 -1.53 5.23
CA TYR A 76 4.86 -1.88 5.20
C TYR A 76 4.46 -2.57 3.89
N MET A 77 4.96 -2.09 2.76
CA MET A 77 4.69 -2.66 1.44
C MET A 77 5.11 -4.11 1.29
N THR A 78 6.15 -4.52 2.01
CA THR A 78 6.57 -5.92 2.05
C THR A 78 5.54 -6.76 2.79
N THR A 79 4.97 -6.26 3.89
CA THR A 79 3.97 -7.00 4.68
C THR A 79 2.68 -7.23 3.90
N TYR A 80 2.07 -6.17 3.34
CA TYR A 80 0.83 -6.33 2.59
C TYR A 80 1.07 -7.01 1.25
N GLY A 81 2.24 -6.82 0.62
CA GLY A 81 2.61 -7.47 -0.63
C GLY A 81 2.70 -8.99 -0.48
N ILE A 82 3.39 -9.47 0.57
CA ILE A 82 3.46 -10.91 0.88
C ILE A 82 2.07 -11.46 1.20
N LEU A 83 1.30 -10.79 2.05
CA LEU A 83 -0.05 -11.23 2.42
C LEU A 83 -0.94 -11.36 1.18
N THR A 84 -0.97 -10.32 0.34
CA THR A 84 -1.80 -10.30 -0.87
C THR A 84 -1.37 -11.38 -1.86
N ALA A 85 -0.05 -11.57 -2.06
CA ALA A 85 0.45 -12.64 -2.93
C ALA A 85 0.05 -14.04 -2.43
N GLN A 86 0.08 -14.27 -1.11
CA GLN A 86 -0.35 -15.55 -0.52
C GLN A 86 -1.86 -15.77 -0.65
N LEU A 87 -2.68 -14.72 -0.49
CA LEU A 87 -4.12 -14.80 -0.72
C LEU A 87 -4.45 -15.09 -2.19
N VAL A 88 -3.75 -14.42 -3.13
CA VAL A 88 -3.90 -14.66 -4.57
C VAL A 88 -3.44 -16.07 -4.96
N GLU A 89 -2.35 -16.58 -4.38
CA GLU A 89 -1.90 -17.97 -4.54
C GLU A 89 -2.99 -18.95 -4.11
N TRP A 90 -3.58 -18.72 -2.93
CA TRP A 90 -4.65 -19.56 -2.40
C TRP A 90 -5.87 -19.57 -3.33
N ALA A 91 -6.33 -18.38 -3.75
CA ALA A 91 -7.48 -18.24 -4.64
C ALA A 91 -7.21 -18.88 -6.01
N ARG A 92 -6.01 -18.70 -6.54
CA ARG A 92 -5.59 -19.34 -7.80
C ARG A 92 -5.67 -20.85 -7.74
N ARG A 93 -5.21 -21.50 -6.66
CA ARG A 93 -5.27 -22.97 -6.55
C ARG A 93 -6.71 -23.47 -6.60
N ARG A 94 -7.66 -22.73 -6.03
CA ARG A 94 -9.09 -23.04 -6.12
C ARG A 94 -9.67 -22.83 -7.51
N LEU A 95 -9.18 -21.84 -8.23
CA LEU A 95 -9.65 -21.50 -9.57
C LEU A 95 -8.97 -22.29 -10.69
N GLY A 96 -7.88 -23.02 -10.41
CA GLY A 96 -7.12 -23.78 -11.40
C GLY A 96 -6.31 -22.91 -12.37
N HIS A 97 -5.98 -21.66 -12.01
CA HIS A 97 -5.27 -20.73 -12.88
C HIS A 97 -3.73 -20.88 -12.84
N PRO A 98 -2.96 -20.25 -13.76
CA PRO A 98 -1.50 -20.43 -13.90
C PRO A 98 -0.66 -19.87 -12.75
N ALA A 99 0.43 -20.55 -12.38
CA ALA A 99 1.30 -20.20 -11.25
C ALA A 99 1.80 -18.73 -11.22
N ALA A 100 1.84 -18.05 -12.37
CA ALA A 100 2.27 -16.67 -12.50
C ALA A 100 1.32 -15.62 -11.89
N VAL A 101 0.03 -15.94 -11.63
CA VAL A 101 -0.96 -14.93 -11.20
C VAL A 101 -0.54 -14.07 -9.99
N PRO A 102 0.07 -14.59 -8.90
CA PRO A 102 0.45 -13.79 -7.75
C PRO A 102 1.59 -12.80 -8.05
N ALA A 103 2.34 -12.99 -9.14
CA ALA A 103 3.38 -12.05 -9.55
C ALA A 103 2.81 -10.66 -9.88
N VAL A 104 1.51 -10.56 -10.22
CA VAL A 104 0.83 -9.28 -10.44
C VAL A 104 0.91 -8.35 -9.21
N VAL A 105 0.96 -8.92 -8.00
CA VAL A 105 1.09 -8.15 -6.76
C VAL A 105 2.41 -7.38 -6.70
N GLY A 106 3.46 -7.88 -7.38
CA GLY A 106 4.73 -7.17 -7.53
C GLY A 106 4.57 -5.80 -8.20
N VAL A 107 3.57 -5.61 -9.07
CA VAL A 107 3.27 -4.31 -9.69
C VAL A 107 2.78 -3.31 -8.65
N ALA A 108 1.96 -3.74 -7.68
CA ALA A 108 1.51 -2.88 -6.59
C ALA A 108 2.68 -2.45 -5.69
N VAL A 109 3.53 -3.40 -5.30
CA VAL A 109 4.72 -3.12 -4.46
C VAL A 109 5.71 -2.20 -5.17
N ALA A 110 5.94 -2.42 -6.47
CA ALA A 110 6.80 -1.53 -7.27
C ALA A 110 6.19 -0.13 -7.41
N GLY A 111 4.86 -0.05 -7.61
CA GLY A 111 4.13 1.21 -7.60
C GLY A 111 4.29 1.96 -6.28
N ASP A 112 4.20 1.27 -5.16
CA ASP A 112 4.37 1.84 -3.83
C ASP A 112 5.77 2.40 -3.60
N ALA A 113 6.80 1.66 -4.02
CA ALA A 113 8.18 2.15 -3.92
C ALA A 113 8.40 3.42 -4.75
N ILE A 114 7.86 3.49 -5.97
CA ILE A 114 7.95 4.67 -6.85
C ILE A 114 7.21 5.86 -6.22
N GLU A 115 6.03 5.60 -5.66
CA GLU A 115 5.24 6.58 -4.95
C GLU A 115 6.00 7.13 -3.74
N GLY A 116 6.47 6.27 -2.83
CA GLY A 116 7.19 6.67 -1.62
C GLY A 116 8.42 7.51 -1.92
N VAL A 117 9.24 7.12 -2.91
CA VAL A 117 10.38 7.94 -3.37
C VAL A 117 9.92 9.30 -3.89
N SER A 118 8.83 9.34 -4.64
CA SER A 118 8.28 10.58 -5.19
C SER A 118 7.74 11.49 -4.08
N LEU A 119 7.05 10.94 -3.08
CA LEU A 119 6.53 11.70 -1.94
C LEU A 119 7.65 12.24 -1.05
N LEU A 120 8.72 11.48 -0.82
CA LEU A 120 9.90 11.99 -0.12
C LEU A 120 10.51 13.20 -0.85
N LYS A 121 10.53 13.18 -2.18
CA LYS A 121 10.97 14.35 -2.98
C LYS A 121 10.01 15.53 -2.83
N VAL A 122 8.70 15.31 -2.83
CA VAL A 122 7.68 16.36 -2.59
C VAL A 122 7.85 16.97 -1.19
N LEU A 123 8.01 16.15 -0.15
CA LEU A 123 8.23 16.58 1.23
C LEU A 123 9.52 17.39 1.42
N ASN A 124 10.50 17.22 0.52
CA ASN A 124 11.75 17.96 0.51
C ASN A 124 11.71 19.19 -0.43
N GLY A 125 10.56 19.50 -1.04
CA GLY A 125 10.40 20.62 -1.97
C GLY A 125 11.00 20.40 -3.36
N THR A 126 11.46 19.19 -3.67
CA THR A 126 12.14 18.89 -4.93
C THR A 126 11.14 18.64 -6.04
N ARG A 127 11.11 19.50 -7.07
CA ARG A 127 10.26 19.34 -8.29
C ARG A 127 8.83 18.91 -7.93
N VAL A 128 8.21 19.64 -7.00
CA VAL A 128 6.94 19.28 -6.33
C VAL A 128 5.86 18.85 -7.33
N ALA A 129 5.64 19.62 -8.40
CA ALA A 129 4.61 19.29 -9.41
C ALA A 129 4.89 17.96 -10.13
N GLU A 130 6.13 17.70 -10.53
CA GLU A 130 6.52 16.48 -11.25
C GLU A 130 6.44 15.25 -10.36
N ASN A 131 6.99 15.34 -9.15
CA ASN A 131 6.98 14.21 -8.21
C ASN A 131 5.58 13.96 -7.64
N SER A 132 4.76 14.99 -7.41
CA SER A 132 3.36 14.82 -6.99
C SER A 132 2.53 14.11 -8.07
N ARG A 133 2.75 14.43 -9.35
CA ARG A 133 2.11 13.71 -10.47
C ARG A 133 2.59 12.25 -10.53
N ARG A 134 3.89 12.00 -10.42
CA ARG A 134 4.46 10.64 -10.40
C ARG A 134 3.92 9.80 -9.25
N ALA A 135 3.90 10.36 -8.04
CA ALA A 135 3.34 9.72 -6.86
C ALA A 135 1.88 9.32 -7.10
N ARG A 136 1.05 10.25 -7.56
CA ARG A 136 -0.36 9.97 -7.85
C ARG A 136 -0.54 8.86 -8.89
N THR A 137 0.19 8.91 -10.00
CA THR A 137 0.10 7.85 -11.02
C THR A 137 0.48 6.49 -10.45
N ALA A 138 1.57 6.41 -9.68
CA ALA A 138 2.03 5.18 -9.07
C ALA A 138 1.04 4.66 -8.01
N ALA A 139 0.50 5.54 -7.16
CA ALA A 139 -0.53 5.22 -6.17
C ALA A 139 -1.81 4.68 -6.84
N LEU A 140 -2.26 5.31 -7.93
CA LEU A 140 -3.45 4.84 -8.67
C LEU A 140 -3.23 3.44 -9.28
N ILE A 141 -2.05 3.18 -9.86
CA ILE A 141 -1.69 1.84 -10.37
C ILE A 141 -1.67 0.83 -9.22
N LYS A 142 -1.01 1.17 -8.10
CA LYS A 142 -0.96 0.33 -6.88
C LYS A 142 -2.36 -0.02 -6.40
N PHE A 143 -3.23 0.97 -6.18
CA PHE A 143 -4.58 0.74 -5.71
C PHE A 143 -5.42 -0.09 -6.69
N ALA A 144 -5.32 0.17 -7.99
CA ALA A 144 -6.03 -0.63 -9.00
C ALA A 144 -5.61 -2.10 -8.94
N VAL A 145 -4.30 -2.39 -8.88
CA VAL A 145 -3.77 -3.75 -8.78
C VAL A 145 -4.21 -4.43 -7.48
N LEU A 146 -4.18 -3.72 -6.34
CA LEU A 146 -4.63 -4.28 -5.06
C LEU A 146 -6.13 -4.59 -5.08
N VAL A 147 -6.97 -3.69 -5.58
CA VAL A 147 -8.42 -3.91 -5.71
C VAL A 147 -8.72 -5.12 -6.59
N LEU A 148 -8.07 -5.23 -7.76
CA LEU A 148 -8.24 -6.37 -8.65
C LEU A 148 -7.77 -7.68 -8.01
N SER A 149 -6.65 -7.66 -7.27
CA SER A 149 -6.12 -8.82 -6.56
C SER A 149 -7.08 -9.29 -5.45
N LEU A 150 -7.64 -8.36 -4.68
CA LEU A 150 -8.63 -8.68 -3.65
C LEU A 150 -9.95 -9.18 -4.26
N GLY A 151 -10.42 -8.56 -5.34
CA GLY A 151 -11.58 -9.04 -6.09
C GLY A 151 -11.39 -10.49 -6.59
N TYR A 152 -10.21 -10.80 -7.12
CA TYR A 152 -9.83 -12.16 -7.51
C TYR A 152 -9.89 -13.15 -6.34
N VAL A 153 -9.41 -12.75 -5.16
CA VAL A 153 -9.48 -13.57 -3.93
C VAL A 153 -10.93 -13.83 -3.51
N VAL A 154 -11.80 -12.82 -3.58
CA VAL A 154 -13.22 -12.95 -3.29
C VAL A 154 -13.88 -13.95 -4.23
N VAL A 155 -13.62 -13.90 -5.54
CA VAL A 155 -14.14 -14.89 -6.50
C VAL A 155 -13.65 -16.31 -6.17
N GLY A 156 -12.38 -16.47 -5.81
CA GLY A 156 -11.82 -17.76 -5.38
C GLY A 156 -12.44 -18.29 -4.08
N SER A 157 -12.91 -17.41 -3.20
CA SER A 157 -13.58 -17.78 -1.95
C SER A 157 -15.03 -18.23 -2.14
N ALA A 158 -15.72 -17.70 -3.15
CA ALA A 158 -17.11 -18.02 -3.44
C ALA A 158 -17.31 -19.32 -4.23
N ARG A 159 -16.26 -19.86 -4.87
CA ARG A 159 -16.35 -21.15 -5.56
C ARG A 159 -16.28 -22.32 -4.57
N PRO A 160 -17.21 -23.31 -4.67
CA PRO A 160 -17.12 -24.56 -3.92
C PRO A 160 -15.79 -25.26 -4.18
N SER A 161 -15.20 -25.88 -3.16
CA SER A 161 -14.02 -26.72 -3.34
C SER A 161 -14.36 -27.88 -4.29
N PRO A 162 -13.54 -28.17 -5.32
CA PRO A 162 -13.69 -29.42 -6.07
C PRO A 162 -13.57 -30.59 -5.09
N GLN A 163 -14.55 -31.51 -5.16
CA GLN A 163 -14.57 -32.75 -4.38
C GLN A 163 -13.43 -33.68 -4.80
#